data_AF-A0A9D1D767-F1
#
_entry.id   AF-A0A9D1D767-F1
#
_cell.length_a   1.000
_cell.length_b   1.000
_cell.length_c   1.000
_cell.angle_alpha   90.00
_cell.angle_beta   90.00
_cell.angle_gamma   90.00
#
_symmetry.space_group_name_H-M   'P 1'
#
loop_
_entity.id
_entity.type
_entity.pdbx_description
1 polymer ?
#
loop_
_entity_poly.entity_id
_entity_poly.type
_entity_poly.pdbx_seq_one_letter_code
_entity_poly.pdbx_strand_id
1 'polypeptide(L)'
;MDWSFISNLLLASVRMATPLIFLALAELYSQRAGLVHIGLEGLASIGSLVGFLVCLITEDPFLGVLAGAVVGIAVNMIYAYATINL
;
A
#
# COMPACT_ATOMS: atom_id res chain seq x y z
N MET A 1 -0.66 32.29 1.65
CA MET A 1 -0.02 30.96 1.66
C MET A 1 1.40 31.17 2.09
N ASP A 2 1.76 30.68 3.26
CA ASP A 2 3.09 30.92 3.81
C ASP A 2 4.15 30.12 3.04
N TRP A 3 5.37 30.64 2.96
CA TRP A 3 6.48 29.95 2.30
C TRP A 3 6.78 28.58 2.93
N SER A 4 6.49 28.43 4.22
CA SER A 4 6.53 27.17 4.95
C SER A 4 5.48 26.16 4.45
N PHE A 5 4.29 26.60 4.07
CA PHE A 5 3.25 25.70 3.55
C PHE A 5 3.67 25.07 2.22
N ILE A 6 4.16 25.90 1.28
CA ILE A 6 4.58 25.45 -0.05
C ILE A 6 5.76 24.47 0.05
N SER A 7 6.75 24.78 0.90
CA SER A 7 7.91 23.90 1.12
C SER A 7 7.52 22.56 1.74
N ASN A 8 6.63 22.54 2.74
CA ASN A 8 6.14 21.30 3.34
C ASN A 8 5.33 20.45 2.35
N LEU A 9 4.49 21.07 1.52
CA LEU A 9 3.73 20.37 0.48
C LEU A 9 4.67 19.67 -0.50
N LEU A 10 5.69 20.36 -1.00
CA LEU A 10 6.68 19.78 -1.91
C LEU A 10 7.43 18.60 -1.28
N LEU A 11 7.85 18.73 -0.01
CA LEU A 11 8.52 17.65 0.71
C LEU A 11 7.62 16.42 0.91
N ALA A 12 6.35 16.63 1.24
CA ALA A 12 5.38 15.55 1.39
C ALA A 12 5.15 14.82 0.06
N SER A 13 4.99 15.55 -1.05
CA SER A 13 4.81 14.98 -2.37
C SER A 13 5.99 14.08 -2.78
N VAL A 14 7.22 14.53 -2.55
CA VAL A 14 8.42 13.75 -2.90
C VAL A 14 8.52 12.48 -2.03
N ARG A 15 8.16 12.55 -0.74
CA ARG A 15 8.17 11.39 0.16
C ARG A 15 7.09 10.36 -0.17
N MET A 16 5.91 10.81 -0.62
CA MET A 16 4.82 9.93 -1.05
C MET A 16 5.09 9.31 -2.43
N ALA A 17 5.87 9.97 -3.29
CA ALA A 17 6.17 9.44 -4.62
C ALA A 17 6.87 8.07 -4.58
N THR A 18 7.78 7.83 -3.63
CA THR A 18 8.52 6.55 -3.53
C THR A 18 7.62 5.35 -3.29
N PRO A 19 6.73 5.30 -2.25
CA PRO A 19 5.81 4.18 -2.10
C PRO A 19 4.79 4.10 -3.25
N LEU A 20 4.33 5.23 -3.78
CA LEU A 20 3.35 5.24 -4.88
C LEU A 20 3.90 4.64 -6.18
N ILE A 21 5.21 4.75 -6.47
CA ILE A 21 5.82 4.10 -7.64
C ILE A 21 5.71 2.57 -7.55
N PHE A 22 5.93 1.99 -6.37
CA PHE A 22 5.75 0.54 -6.18
C PHE A 22 4.29 0.12 -6.38
N LEU A 23 3.37 0.96 -5.93
CA LEU A 23 1.94 0.81 -6.09
C LEU A 23 1.52 0.82 -7.57
N ALA A 24 2.04 1.79 -8.33
CA ALA A 24 1.82 1.89 -9.78
C ALA A 24 2.40 0.70 -10.55
N LEU A 25 3.57 0.19 -10.14
CA LEU A 25 4.15 -1.03 -10.73
C LEU A 25 3.21 -2.22 -10.50
N ALA A 26 2.73 -2.42 -9.27
CA ALA A 26 1.79 -3.49 -8.94
C ALA A 26 0.49 -3.37 -9.77
N GLU A 27 -0.04 -2.16 -9.93
CA GLU A 27 -1.21 -1.93 -10.76
C GLU A 27 -0.95 -2.26 -12.24
N LEU A 28 0.20 -1.89 -12.79
CA LEU A 28 0.57 -2.20 -14.17
C LEU A 28 0.65 -3.72 -14.42
N TYR A 29 1.09 -4.51 -13.43
CA TYR A 29 1.01 -5.97 -13.51
C TYR A 29 -0.45 -6.46 -13.49
N SER A 30 -1.30 -5.92 -12.61
CA SER A 30 -2.72 -6.28 -12.53
C SER A 30 -3.46 -5.96 -13.83
N GLN A 31 -3.20 -4.78 -14.42
CA GLN A 31 -3.80 -4.35 -15.68
C GLN A 31 -3.41 -5.27 -16.85
N ARG A 32 -2.17 -5.78 -16.87
CA ARG A 32 -1.74 -6.79 -17.85
C ARG A 32 -2.48 -8.13 -17.71
N ALA A 33 -2.94 -8.47 -16.50
CA ALA A 33 -3.81 -9.63 -16.26
C ALA A 33 -5.30 -9.36 -16.58
N GLY A 34 -5.64 -8.16 -17.07
CA GLY A 34 -7.03 -7.76 -17.34
C GLY A 34 -7.81 -7.36 -16.09
N LEU A 35 -7.14 -7.16 -14.95
CA LEU A 35 -7.76 -6.82 -13.67
C LEU A 35 -7.38 -5.38 -13.29
N VAL A 36 -8.35 -4.48 -13.21
CA VAL A 36 -8.11 -3.08 -12.82
C VAL A 36 -8.46 -2.91 -11.35
N HIS A 37 -7.45 -2.59 -10.53
CA HIS A 37 -7.60 -2.56 -9.08
C HIS A 37 -7.60 -1.13 -8.51
N ILE A 38 -8.77 -0.48 -8.49
CA ILE A 38 -8.92 0.91 -8.03
C ILE A 38 -8.63 1.07 -6.52
N GLY A 39 -8.78 0.00 -5.74
CA GLY A 39 -8.58 0.01 -4.28
C GLY A 39 -7.13 -0.19 -3.80
N LEU A 40 -6.12 -0.07 -4.68
CA LEU A 40 -4.75 -0.47 -4.35
C LEU A 40 -4.12 0.45 -3.30
N GLU A 41 -4.42 1.75 -3.32
CA GLU A 41 -3.98 2.71 -2.29
C GLU A 41 -4.54 2.37 -0.90
N GLY A 42 -5.79 1.90 -0.85
CA GLY A 42 -6.41 1.40 0.38
C GLY A 42 -5.73 0.14 0.89
N LEU A 43 -5.37 -0.78 0.00
CA LEU A 43 -4.65 -2.01 0.35
C LEU A 43 -3.28 -1.71 0.98
N ALA A 44 -2.54 -0.76 0.40
CA ALA A 44 -1.27 -0.29 0.95
C ALA A 44 -1.44 0.41 2.30
N SER A 45 -2.50 1.21 2.46
CA SER A 45 -2.83 1.86 3.74
C SER A 45 -3.10 0.83 4.84
N ILE A 46 -3.90 -0.20 4.56
CA ILE A 46 -4.19 -1.29 5.50
C ILE A 46 -2.90 -2.07 5.84
N GLY A 47 -2.10 -2.42 4.84
CA GLY A 47 -0.82 -3.11 5.05
C GLY A 47 0.15 -2.30 5.91
N SER A 48 0.23 -0.98 5.69
CA SER A 48 1.08 -0.09 6.50
C SER A 48 0.61 0.02 7.94
N LEU A 49 -0.70 0.11 8.17
CA LEU A 49 -1.30 0.15 9.51
C LEU A 49 -0.96 -1.12 10.29
N VAL A 50 -1.22 -2.28 9.70
CA VAL A 50 -0.96 -3.57 10.35
C VAL A 50 0.53 -3.77 10.59
N GLY A 51 1.38 -3.47 9.60
CA GLY A 51 2.83 -3.61 9.76
C GLY A 51 3.39 -2.70 10.87
N PHE A 52 2.86 -1.48 10.99
CA PHE A 52 3.19 -0.57 12.08
C PHE A 52 2.74 -1.12 13.44
N LEU A 53 1.50 -1.61 13.55
CA LEU A 53 0.98 -2.17 14.80
C LEU A 53 1.78 -3.39 15.26
N VAL A 54 2.14 -4.29 14.33
CA VAL A 54 2.96 -5.46 14.66
C VAL A 54 4.36 -5.03 15.11
N CYS A 55 5.02 -4.14 14.37
CA CYS A 55 6.32 -3.58 14.75
C CYS A 55 6.27 -2.93 16.15
N LEU A 56 5.19 -2.23 16.49
CA LEU A 56 5.00 -1.63 17.82
C LEU A 56 4.89 -2.65 18.95
N ILE A 57 4.30 -3.81 18.70
CA ILE A 57 4.06 -4.84 19.73
C ILE A 57 5.25 -5.78 19.85
N THR A 58 5.86 -6.18 18.72
CA THR A 58 6.98 -7.13 18.70
C THR A 58 8.34 -6.47 18.81
N GLU A 59 8.42 -5.13 18.68
CA GLU A 59 9.66 -4.35 18.60
C GLU A 59 10.61 -4.78 17.46
N ASP A 60 10.12 -5.64 16.56
CA ASP A 60 10.86 -6.19 15.43
C ASP A 60 10.28 -5.66 14.10
N PRO A 61 11.07 -4.87 13.34
CA PRO A 61 10.64 -4.33 12.06
C PRO A 61 10.35 -5.39 10.99
N PHE A 62 11.05 -6.53 11.00
CA PHE A 62 10.89 -7.55 9.96
C PHE A 62 9.56 -8.30 10.12
N LEU A 63 9.16 -8.56 11.37
CA LEU A 63 7.84 -9.13 11.68
C LEU A 63 6.72 -8.19 11.25
N GLY A 64 6.91 -6.88 11.41
CA GLY A 64 5.98 -5.86 10.91
C GLY A 64 5.80 -5.92 9.39
N VAL A 65 6.91 -5.98 8.64
CA VAL A 65 6.86 -6.08 7.17
C VAL A 65 6.15 -7.36 6.71
N LEU A 66 6.46 -8.50 7.32
CA LEU A 66 5.82 -9.78 7.02
C LEU A 66 4.31 -9.73 7.30
N ALA A 67 3.90 -9.21 8.45
CA ALA A 67 2.49 -9.11 8.81
C ALA A 67 1.71 -8.20 7.87
N GLY A 68 2.28 -7.04 7.49
CA GLY A 68 1.68 -6.13 6.52
C GLY A 68 1.48 -6.80 5.15
N ALA A 69 2.47 -7.58 4.69
CA ALA A 69 2.39 -8.34 3.44
C ALA A 69 1.28 -9.41 3.49
N VAL A 70 1.20 -10.18 4.58
CA VAL A 70 0.19 -11.23 4.77
C VAL A 70 -1.23 -10.64 4.78
N VAL A 71 -1.45 -9.52 5.46
CA VAL A 71 -2.77 -8.86 5.46
C VAL A 71 -3.10 -8.30 4.09
N GLY A 72 -2.15 -7.69 3.38
CA GLY A 72 -2.37 -7.23 2.01
C GLY A 72 -2.84 -8.35 1.09
N ILE A 73 -2.20 -9.53 1.18
CA ILE A 73 -2.60 -10.73 0.43
C ILE A 73 -4.02 -11.17 0.82
N ALA A 74 -4.31 -11.27 2.12
CA ALA A 74 -5.60 -11.73 2.61
C ALA A 74 -6.75 -10.82 2.16
N VAL A 75 -6.57 -9.49 2.20
CA VAL A 75 -7.58 -8.53 1.74
C VAL A 75 -7.74 -8.59 0.22
N ASN A 76 -6.65 -8.69 -0.53
CA ASN A 76 -6.71 -8.77 -1.99
C ASN A 76 -7.35 -10.10 -2.47
N MET A 77 -7.31 -11.15 -1.64
CA MET A 77 -7.96 -12.43 -1.94
C MET A 77 -9.49 -12.30 -2.04
N ILE A 78 -10.09 -11.35 -1.31
CA ILE A 78 -11.53 -11.04 -1.43
C ILE A 78 -11.83 -10.48 -2.84
N TYR A 79 -10.98 -9.58 -3.34
CA TYR A 79 -11.08 -9.05 -4.69
C TYR A 79 -10.87 -10.14 -5.75
N ALA A 80 -9.90 -11.03 -5.54
CA ALA A 80 -9.65 -12.17 -6.42
C ALA A 80 -10.88 -13.08 -6.51
N TYR A 81 -11.51 -13.41 -5.37
CA TYR A 81 -12.74 -14.21 -5.35
C TYR A 81 -13.91 -13.52 -6.06
N ALA A 82 -14.06 -12.20 -5.93
CA ALA A 82 -15.14 -11.46 -6.57
C ALA A 82 -14.96 -11.29 -8.09
N THR A 83 -13.71 -11.31 -8.58
CA THR A 83 -13.40 -11.01 -9.99
C THR A 83 -13.13 -12.27 -10.81
N ILE A 84 -12.61 -13.33 -10.17
CA ILE A 84 -12.35 -14.61 -10.81
C ILE A 84 -13.59 -15.47 -10.59
N ASN A 85 -14.39 -15.67 -11.65
CA ASN A 85 -15.44 -16.67 -11.65
C ASN A 85 -14.76 -18.06 -11.65
N LEU A 86 -14.91 -18.83 -10.57
CA LEU A 86 -14.47 -20.22 -10.47
C LEU A 86 -15.35 -21.14 -11.32
#